data_AF-A0A522CRS8-F1
#
_entry.id   AF-A0A522CRS8-F1
#
_cell.length_a   1.000
_cell.length_b   1.000
_cell.length_c   1.000
_cell.angle_alpha   90.00
_cell.angle_beta   90.00
_cell.angle_gamma   90.00
#
_symmetry.space_group_name_H-M   'P 1'
#
loop_
_entity.id
_entity.type
_entity.pdbx_description
1 polymer ?
#
loop_
_entity_poly.entity_id
_entity_poly.type
_entity_poly.pdbx_seq_one_letter_code
_entity_poly.pdbx_strand_id
1 'polypeptide(L)'
;MSVSPQKKPDDNVIDFGVFRRPMAGTAGQSFAQYLTFKNVVIALGVATFLIFLGSVASARIAFLFAALLGLLGLLLVEMTSRRRWEAELVGQLQRMSGDYERLVRETARNRNDMMLLKRNLADAGAAARSHGKTPGDDLEQRMVRTLADQLSRLGDAAVAEVPEEALSAFETGVIDADSPLMSATQETIGRMATDEQVLQLLNAAVRQDRIDLFLQPIMALPQRKLRFYEMFSRIRIKPDVYLPAERYIEVAMSQDLVPAIDNLLLLRGLQLIREVQDDSGGAFFCNITSVTLNDPKFMGDLVEFIARNRGMAPRLVFELGQRDLATMSPDALPILEGLSRLGCRFSMDQVRSLSFDFAHMEARHIRFIKADAELVLREMKERGGMARLKRLKAELDTNGIDFIVTRIESERQLVELLDLGIDYGQGFLFGKPVPGKLSQPGKA
;
A
#
# COMPACT_ATOMS: atom_id res chain seq x y z
N MET A 1 -6.18 50.83 -43.70
CA MET A 1 -7.12 51.64 -42.91
C MET A 1 -7.60 50.81 -41.73
N SER A 2 -7.66 51.40 -40.53
CA SER A 2 -8.17 50.79 -39.28
C SER A 2 -7.21 49.75 -38.64
N VAL A 3 -6.87 49.70 -37.36
CA VAL A 3 -7.21 50.45 -36.13
C VAL A 3 -6.01 50.29 -35.16
N SER A 4 -5.74 51.30 -34.33
CA SER A 4 -4.80 51.31 -33.18
C SER A 4 -5.63 51.30 -31.88
N PRO A 5 -5.08 51.30 -30.65
CA PRO A 5 -4.09 50.44 -29.94
C PRO A 5 -4.67 49.90 -28.60
N GLN A 6 -3.86 49.19 -27.78
CA GLN A 6 -3.90 49.02 -26.29
C GLN A 6 -3.51 47.58 -25.91
N LYS A 7 -2.88 47.21 -24.79
CA LYS A 7 -2.30 47.87 -23.60
C LYS A 7 -1.41 46.79 -22.93
N LYS A 8 -0.45 47.21 -22.10
CA LYS A 8 0.33 46.36 -21.16
C LYS A 8 -0.55 45.41 -20.32
N PRO A 9 -0.04 44.24 -19.90
CA PRO A 9 -0.59 43.53 -18.75
C PRO A 9 0.08 44.03 -17.46
N ASP A 10 -0.72 44.59 -16.56
CA ASP A 10 -0.40 44.66 -15.13
C ASP A 10 -1.27 43.60 -14.41
N ASP A 11 -0.61 42.88 -13.50
CA ASP A 11 -1.09 42.27 -12.27
C ASP A 11 -2.42 41.50 -12.25
N ASN A 12 -2.30 40.17 -12.23
CA ASN A 12 -3.14 39.31 -11.40
C ASN A 12 -2.28 38.19 -10.80
N VAL A 13 -1.54 38.55 -9.76
CA VAL A 13 -0.93 37.63 -8.80
C VAL A 13 -2.07 36.95 -8.04
N ILE A 14 -2.31 35.67 -8.32
CA ILE A 14 -3.20 34.84 -7.50
C ILE A 14 -2.40 34.38 -6.28
N ASP A 15 -2.71 35.04 -5.17
CA ASP A 15 -2.24 34.75 -3.82
C ASP A 15 -2.73 33.36 -3.36
N PHE A 16 -1.82 32.39 -3.29
CA PHE A 16 -2.07 31.10 -2.64
C PHE A 16 -1.68 31.19 -1.16
N GLY A 17 -2.54 31.83 -0.39
CA GLY A 17 -2.35 32.05 1.04
C GLY A 17 -3.45 31.46 1.92
N VAL A 18 -3.66 30.13 1.99
CA VAL A 18 -4.19 29.47 3.21
C VAL A 18 -3.73 28.00 3.30
N PHE A 19 -2.51 27.77 3.79
CA PHE A 19 -2.15 26.80 4.85
C PHE A 19 -0.63 26.87 5.11
N ARG A 20 -0.14 28.08 5.42
CA ARG A 20 1.08 28.27 6.20
C ARG A 20 0.71 29.08 7.43
N ARG A 21 0.51 28.40 8.56
CA ARG A 21 0.78 28.98 9.87
C ARG A 21 2.00 28.28 10.44
N PRO A 22 3.17 28.93 10.52
CA PRO A 22 4.07 28.74 11.63
C PRO A 22 3.58 29.68 12.75
N MET A 23 2.73 29.20 13.65
CA MET A 23 2.58 29.84 14.96
C MET A 23 3.48 29.09 15.95
N ALA A 24 4.77 29.39 15.87
CA ALA A 24 5.75 29.07 16.91
C ALA A 24 6.80 30.19 16.99
N GLY A 25 6.35 31.43 16.94
CA GLY A 25 7.16 32.61 17.30
C GLY A 25 6.54 33.22 18.54
N THR A 26 7.34 33.44 19.57
CA THR A 26 7.03 34.10 20.87
C THR A 26 6.49 33.27 22.05
N ALA A 27 5.71 32.19 21.86
CA ALA A 27 5.28 31.35 22.99
C ALA A 27 6.34 30.34 23.47
N GLY A 28 7.16 29.81 22.55
CA GLY A 28 8.22 28.86 22.89
C GLY A 28 9.41 29.51 23.62
N GLN A 29 9.70 30.78 23.31
CA GLN A 29 10.76 31.54 23.98
C GLN A 29 10.37 31.96 25.41
N SER A 30 9.12 32.40 25.64
CA SER A 30 8.65 32.75 26.99
C SER A 30 8.50 31.51 27.89
N PHE A 31 8.09 30.37 27.33
CA PHE A 31 7.97 29.12 28.07
C PHE A 31 9.33 28.50 28.42
N ALA A 32 10.30 28.54 27.49
CA ALA A 32 11.67 28.09 27.75
C ALA A 32 12.37 28.97 28.80
N GLN A 33 12.13 30.30 28.77
CA GLN A 33 12.62 31.25 29.78
C GLN A 33 11.98 31.04 31.15
N TYR A 34 10.69 30.73 31.21
CA TYR A 34 10.01 30.39 32.48
C TYR A 34 10.52 29.07 33.08
N LEU A 35 10.76 28.05 32.24
CA LEU A 35 11.31 26.77 32.69
C LEU A 35 12.74 26.90 33.23
N THR A 36 13.59 27.69 32.54
CA THR A 36 14.96 27.95 32.98
C THR A 36 14.99 28.78 34.27
N PHE A 37 14.14 29.81 34.39
CA PHE A 37 14.04 30.60 35.62
C PHE A 37 13.60 29.75 36.82
N LYS A 38 12.57 28.91 36.67
CA LYS A 38 12.11 28.02 37.76
C LYS A 38 13.20 27.05 38.19
N ASN A 39 13.93 26.46 37.23
CA ASN A 39 15.01 25.53 37.52
C ASN A 39 16.19 26.21 38.21
N VAL A 40 16.52 27.46 37.86
CA VAL A 40 17.56 28.25 38.52
C VAL A 40 17.18 28.59 39.96
N VAL A 41 15.93 28.98 40.23
CA VAL A 41 15.45 29.28 41.59
C VAL A 41 15.46 28.02 42.48
N ILE A 42 15.04 26.87 41.94
CA ILE A 42 15.10 25.59 42.66
C ILE A 42 16.56 25.20 42.94
N ALA A 43 17.46 25.33 41.96
CA ALA A 43 18.87 25.01 42.13
C ALA A 43 19.55 25.92 43.18
N LEU A 44 19.24 27.21 43.19
CA LEU A 44 19.70 28.15 44.22
C LEU A 44 19.16 27.76 45.61
N GLY A 45 17.87 27.46 45.72
CA GLY A 45 17.28 27.03 46.99
C GLY A 45 17.90 25.75 47.55
N VAL A 46 18.15 24.76 46.68
CA VAL A 46 18.84 23.51 47.05
C VAL A 46 20.29 23.78 47.45
N ALA A 47 21.02 24.63 46.72
CA ALA A 47 22.40 24.97 47.05
C ALA A 47 22.51 25.72 48.40
N THR A 48 21.64 26.70 48.65
CA THR A 48 21.61 27.43 49.93
C THR A 48 21.24 26.50 51.09
N PHE A 49 20.29 25.58 50.88
CA PHE A 49 19.92 24.59 51.89
C PHE A 49 21.06 23.60 52.18
N LEU A 50 21.78 23.12 51.16
CA LEU A 50 22.93 22.23 51.34
C LEU A 50 24.11 22.92 52.07
N ILE A 51 24.36 24.20 51.80
CA ILE A 51 25.36 25.00 52.52
C ILE A 51 24.97 25.16 53.99
N PHE A 52 23.69 25.46 54.28
CA PHE A 52 23.18 25.54 55.65
C PHE A 52 23.26 24.18 56.36
N LEU A 53 22.88 23.10 55.68
CA LEU A 53 22.94 21.74 56.23
C LEU A 53 24.39 21.30 56.52
N GLY A 54 25.35 21.66 55.65
CA GLY A 54 26.77 21.41 55.86
C GLY A 54 27.37 22.18 57.05
N SER A 55 26.74 23.29 57.47
CA SER A 55 27.14 24.06 58.64
C SER A 55 26.59 23.53 59.98
N VAL A 56 25.57 22.66 59.94
CA VAL A 56 24.83 22.19 61.13
C VAL A 56 24.84 20.65 61.29
N ALA A 57 25.07 19.89 60.21
CA ALA A 57 24.97 18.42 60.20
C ALA A 57 26.29 17.71 59.87
N SER A 58 26.44 16.47 60.35
CA SER A 58 27.60 15.64 60.00
C SER A 58 27.57 15.23 58.52
N ALA A 59 28.74 15.04 57.91
CA ALA A 59 28.89 14.76 56.47
C ALA A 59 28.03 13.57 55.96
N ARG A 60 27.78 12.57 56.82
CA ARG A 60 26.95 11.40 56.49
C ARG A 60 25.47 11.75 56.32
N ILE A 61 24.95 12.68 57.14
CA ILE A 61 23.55 13.12 57.09
C ILE A 61 23.34 13.98 55.84
N ALA A 62 24.29 14.85 55.51
CA ALA A 62 24.23 15.66 54.30
C ALA A 62 24.18 14.82 53.01
N PHE A 63 24.97 13.74 52.94
CA PHE A 63 24.97 12.85 51.79
C PHE A 63 23.64 12.11 51.60
N LEU A 64 23.05 11.58 52.68
CA LEU A 64 21.75 10.88 52.61
C LEU A 64 20.62 11.81 52.15
N PHE A 65 20.61 13.05 52.61
CA PHE A 65 19.63 14.04 52.17
C PHE A 65 19.79 14.43 50.69
N ALA A 66 21.03 14.59 50.21
CA ALA A 66 21.30 14.86 48.80
C ALA A 66 20.84 13.70 47.89
N ALA A 67 21.09 12.45 48.31
CA ALA A 67 20.63 11.27 47.59
C ALA A 67 19.09 11.18 47.54
N LEU A 68 18.42 11.48 48.66
CA LEU A 68 16.96 11.50 48.75
C LEU A 68 16.34 12.55 47.82
N LEU A 69 16.93 13.75 47.77
CA LEU A 69 16.51 14.83 46.86
C LEU A 69 16.71 14.46 45.38
N GLY A 70 17.81 13.78 45.06
CA GLY A 70 18.07 13.27 43.71
C GLY A 70 17.01 12.25 43.26
N LEU A 71 16.66 11.32 44.16
CA LEU A 71 15.63 10.31 43.89
C LEU A 71 14.25 10.94 43.69
N LEU A 72 13.90 11.92 44.53
CA LEU A 72 12.65 12.67 44.42
C LEU A 72 12.57 13.45 43.10
N GLY A 73 13.68 14.03 42.65
CA GLY A 73 13.78 14.70 41.35
C GLY A 73 13.53 13.75 40.18
N LEU A 74 14.11 12.54 40.23
CA LEU A 74 13.94 11.53 39.18
C LEU A 74 12.47 11.08 39.07
N LEU A 75 11.82 10.81 40.21
CA LEU A 75 10.41 10.44 40.26
C LEU A 75 9.50 11.56 39.73
N LEU A 76 9.82 12.83 39.99
CA LEU A 76 9.05 13.97 39.46
C LEU A 76 9.19 14.11 37.93
N VAL A 77 10.38 13.86 37.38
CA VAL A 77 10.59 13.85 35.93
C VAL A 77 9.80 12.72 35.28
N GLU A 78 9.82 11.53 35.86
CA GLU A 78 9.07 10.37 35.36
C GLU A 78 7.55 10.58 35.48
N MET A 79 7.06 11.16 36.57
CA MET A 79 5.64 11.51 36.71
C MET A 79 5.19 12.56 35.69
N THR A 80 6.03 13.57 35.43
CA THR A 80 5.68 14.64 34.47
C THR A 80 5.78 14.18 33.03
N SER A 81 6.73 13.31 32.69
CA SER A 81 6.82 12.70 31.36
C SER A 81 5.63 11.77 31.11
N ARG A 82 5.26 10.94 32.09
CA ARG A 82 4.13 10.02 31.99
C ARG A 82 2.79 10.75 31.82
N ARG A 83 2.56 11.82 32.59
CA ARG A 83 1.35 12.65 32.44
C ARG A 83 1.26 13.36 31.08
N ARG A 84 2.39 13.78 30.51
CA ARG A 84 2.40 14.38 29.15
C ARG A 84 2.06 13.34 28.09
N TRP A 85 2.63 12.14 28.22
CA TRP A 85 2.38 11.04 27.30
C TRP A 85 0.92 10.57 27.34
N GLU A 86 0.32 10.48 28.53
CA GLU A 86 -1.11 10.17 28.71
C GLU A 86 -2.02 11.24 28.07
N ALA A 87 -1.69 12.53 28.24
CA ALA A 87 -2.47 13.61 27.62
C ALA A 87 -2.39 13.59 26.09
N GLU A 88 -1.24 13.22 25.53
CA GLU A 88 -1.03 13.11 24.09
C GLU A 88 -1.78 11.91 23.50
N LEU A 89 -1.77 10.76 24.20
CA LEU A 89 -2.56 9.58 23.82
C LEU A 89 -4.07 9.86 23.81
N VAL A 90 -4.59 10.52 24.86
CA VAL A 90 -6.02 10.86 24.95
C VAL A 90 -6.41 11.82 23.82
N GLY A 91 -5.56 12.80 23.49
CA GLY A 91 -5.80 13.72 22.37
C GLY A 91 -5.73 13.05 21.00
N GLN A 92 -4.98 11.97 20.83
CA GLN A 92 -4.99 11.17 19.59
C GLN A 92 -6.23 10.28 19.50
N LEU A 93 -6.61 9.62 20.59
CA LEU A 93 -7.82 8.79 20.67
C LEU A 93 -9.09 9.59 20.41
N GLN A 94 -9.21 10.80 20.95
CA GLN A 94 -10.36 11.67 20.71
C GLN A 94 -10.46 12.14 19.24
N ARG A 95 -9.32 12.44 18.60
CA ARG A 95 -9.31 12.78 17.17
C ARG A 95 -9.70 11.60 16.30
N MET A 96 -9.13 10.42 16.58
CA MET A 96 -9.42 9.19 15.86
C MET A 96 -10.88 8.73 16.03
N SER A 97 -11.46 8.90 17.22
CA SER A 97 -12.88 8.63 17.48
C SER A 97 -13.79 9.61 16.73
N GLY A 98 -13.45 10.91 16.70
CA GLY A 98 -14.20 11.90 15.93
C GLY A 98 -14.15 11.66 14.41
N ASP A 99 -12.99 11.23 13.89
CA ASP A 99 -12.83 10.87 12.49
C ASP A 99 -13.61 9.58 12.15
N TYR A 100 -13.62 8.60 13.06
CA TYR A 100 -14.40 7.37 12.93
C TYR A 100 -15.92 7.66 12.86
N GLU A 101 -16.45 8.50 13.76
CA GLU A 101 -17.87 8.90 13.73
C GLU A 101 -18.25 9.72 12.49
N ARG A 102 -17.31 10.47 11.92
CA ARG A 102 -17.52 11.13 10.62
C ARG A 102 -17.62 10.12 9.49
N LEU A 103 -16.69 9.16 9.44
CA LEU A 103 -16.67 8.08 8.45
C LEU A 103 -17.94 7.20 8.50
N VAL A 104 -18.45 6.90 9.70
CA VAL A 104 -19.69 6.13 9.88
C VAL A 104 -20.92 6.91 9.39
N ARG A 105 -20.99 8.22 9.65
CA ARG A 105 -22.10 9.06 9.15
C ARG A 105 -22.04 9.27 7.64
N GLU A 106 -20.84 9.35 7.08
CA GLU A 106 -20.62 9.51 5.65
C GLU A 106 -20.95 8.21 4.88
N THR A 107 -20.61 7.05 5.45
CA THR A 107 -21.01 5.75 4.89
C THR A 107 -22.52 5.51 4.97
N ALA A 108 -23.19 5.96 6.03
CA ALA A 108 -24.66 5.88 6.12
C ALA A 108 -25.37 6.78 5.08
N ARG A 109 -24.85 7.99 4.81
CA ARG A 109 -25.36 8.85 3.72
C ARG A 109 -25.11 8.25 2.34
N ASN A 110 -23.90 7.75 2.10
CA ASN A 110 -23.55 7.11 0.83
C ASN A 110 -24.41 5.88 0.52
N ARG A 111 -24.83 5.12 1.54
CA ARG A 111 -25.73 3.97 1.37
C ARG A 111 -27.13 4.38 0.88
N ASN A 112 -27.65 5.51 1.37
CA ASN A 112 -28.94 6.03 0.93
C ASN A 112 -28.85 6.64 -0.48
N ASP A 113 -27.74 7.31 -0.80
CA ASP A 113 -27.50 7.85 -2.14
C ASP A 113 -27.31 6.73 -3.18
N MET A 114 -26.70 5.61 -2.80
CA MET A 114 -26.55 4.40 -3.62
C MET A 114 -27.91 3.76 -3.95
N MET A 115 -28.85 3.74 -2.99
CA MET A 115 -30.21 3.21 -3.21
C MET A 115 -31.00 4.06 -4.21
N LEU A 116 -30.82 5.38 -4.16
CA LEU A 116 -31.39 6.34 -5.11
C LEU A 116 -30.75 6.21 -6.50
N LEU A 117 -29.42 6.06 -6.57
CA LEU A 117 -28.68 5.89 -7.82
C LEU A 117 -29.04 4.57 -8.51
N LYS A 118 -29.19 3.48 -7.75
CA LYS A 118 -29.60 2.17 -8.29
C LYS A 118 -31.00 2.19 -8.90
N ARG A 119 -31.90 3.00 -8.35
CA ARG A 119 -33.25 3.23 -8.89
C ARG A 119 -33.19 4.05 -10.18
N ASN A 120 -32.39 5.12 -10.20
CA ASN A 120 -32.19 5.94 -11.40
C ASN A 120 -31.43 5.23 -12.52
N LEU A 121 -30.50 4.32 -12.19
CA LEU A 121 -29.79 3.47 -13.15
C LEU A 121 -30.69 2.38 -13.74
N ALA A 122 -31.65 1.86 -12.97
CA ALA A 122 -32.66 0.96 -13.49
C ALA A 122 -33.56 1.66 -14.52
N ASP A 123 -33.91 2.93 -14.27
CA ASP A 123 -34.70 3.77 -15.18
C ASP A 123 -33.86 4.21 -16.41
N ALA A 124 -32.58 4.54 -16.24
CA ALA A 124 -31.65 4.89 -17.33
C ALA A 124 -31.26 3.67 -18.20
N GLY A 125 -31.16 2.48 -17.61
CA GLY A 125 -30.94 1.23 -18.35
C GLY A 125 -32.12 0.84 -19.24
N ALA A 126 -33.33 1.30 -18.92
CA ALA A 126 -34.47 1.20 -19.81
C ALA A 126 -34.36 2.17 -21.01
N ALA A 127 -33.79 3.37 -20.80
CA ALA A 127 -33.58 4.37 -21.85
C ALA A 127 -32.37 4.06 -22.77
N ALA A 128 -31.28 3.50 -22.22
CA ALA A 128 -30.05 3.16 -22.96
C ALA A 128 -30.23 2.02 -23.98
N ARG A 129 -31.29 1.21 -23.86
CA ARG A 129 -31.67 0.23 -24.88
C ARG A 129 -32.13 0.86 -26.20
N SER A 130 -32.27 2.20 -26.27
CA SER A 130 -32.77 2.91 -27.45
C SER A 130 -31.74 3.72 -28.25
N HIS A 131 -30.50 3.94 -27.81
CA HIS A 131 -29.56 4.86 -28.50
C HIS A 131 -28.09 4.39 -28.55
N GLY A 132 -27.60 4.10 -29.77
CA GLY A 132 -26.27 4.32 -30.38
C GLY A 132 -24.94 4.01 -29.65
N LYS A 133 -24.14 3.09 -30.21
CA LYS A 133 -22.81 2.62 -29.76
C LYS A 133 -21.63 3.57 -30.06
N THR A 134 -20.68 3.67 -29.13
CA THR A 134 -19.31 4.20 -29.34
C THR A 134 -18.26 3.08 -29.50
N PRO A 135 -17.20 3.23 -30.32
CA PRO A 135 -16.24 2.15 -30.63
C PRO A 135 -15.25 1.77 -29.50
N GLY A 136 -15.09 2.61 -28.47
CA GLY A 136 -14.19 2.35 -27.34
C GLY A 136 -14.69 1.24 -26.40
N ASP A 137 -16.01 1.11 -26.29
CA ASP A 137 -16.65 0.15 -25.37
C ASP A 137 -16.57 -1.30 -25.86
N ASP A 138 -16.27 -1.53 -27.14
CA ASP A 138 -16.26 -2.88 -27.74
C ASP A 138 -15.05 -3.72 -27.28
N LEU A 139 -13.87 -3.12 -27.06
CA LEU A 139 -12.66 -3.86 -26.67
C LEU A 139 -12.66 -4.23 -25.19
N GLU A 140 -13.09 -3.33 -24.29
CA GLU A 140 -13.31 -3.69 -22.89
C GLU A 140 -14.39 -4.77 -22.79
N GLN A 141 -15.45 -4.68 -23.60
CA GLN A 141 -16.43 -5.76 -23.71
C GLN A 141 -15.81 -7.06 -24.24
N ARG A 142 -14.82 -7.04 -25.14
CA ARG A 142 -14.12 -8.27 -25.58
C ARG A 142 -13.29 -8.88 -24.45
N MET A 143 -12.51 -8.09 -23.70
CA MET A 143 -11.76 -8.59 -22.55
C MET A 143 -12.68 -9.14 -21.46
N VAL A 144 -13.77 -8.42 -21.16
CA VAL A 144 -14.81 -8.87 -20.22
C VAL A 144 -15.52 -10.13 -20.74
N ARG A 145 -15.76 -10.26 -22.05
CA ARG A 145 -16.32 -11.49 -22.63
C ARG A 145 -15.33 -12.65 -22.58
N THR A 146 -14.04 -12.43 -22.81
CA THR A 146 -13.01 -13.46 -22.66
C THR A 146 -12.96 -13.94 -21.21
N LEU A 147 -13.05 -13.02 -20.25
CA LEU A 147 -13.18 -13.36 -18.84
C LEU A 147 -14.49 -14.11 -18.55
N ALA A 148 -15.62 -13.69 -19.14
CA ALA A 148 -16.90 -14.37 -19.01
C ALA A 148 -16.87 -15.79 -19.59
N ASP A 149 -16.21 -15.99 -20.75
CA ASP A 149 -16.01 -17.29 -21.37
C ASP A 149 -15.12 -18.20 -20.50
N GLN A 150 -14.03 -17.65 -19.94
CA GLN A 150 -13.20 -18.35 -18.96
C GLN A 150 -14.04 -18.77 -17.74
N LEU A 151 -14.88 -17.87 -17.24
CA LEU A 151 -15.80 -18.10 -16.13
C LEU A 151 -16.90 -19.14 -16.41
N SER A 152 -17.41 -19.17 -17.65
CA SER A 152 -18.41 -20.13 -18.11
C SER A 152 -17.81 -21.52 -18.28
N ARG A 153 -16.52 -21.63 -18.65
CA ARG A 153 -15.80 -22.91 -18.75
C ARG A 153 -15.49 -23.55 -17.40
N LEU A 154 -15.53 -22.79 -16.30
CA LEU A 154 -15.37 -23.30 -14.94
C LEU A 154 -16.55 -24.16 -14.44
N GLY A 155 -17.50 -24.51 -15.32
CA GLY A 155 -18.53 -25.52 -15.09
C GLY A 155 -19.71 -25.05 -14.25
N ASP A 156 -20.91 -25.56 -14.55
CA ASP A 156 -22.17 -25.34 -13.80
C ASP A 156 -22.19 -26.03 -12.41
N ALA A 157 -21.03 -26.44 -11.89
CA ALA A 157 -20.90 -27.04 -10.58
C ALA A 157 -21.17 -25.98 -9.49
N ALA A 158 -22.41 -26.03 -9.01
CA ALA A 158 -22.99 -25.32 -7.87
C ALA A 158 -23.15 -23.80 -8.02
N VAL A 159 -24.36 -23.43 -8.48
CA VAL A 159 -25.07 -22.17 -8.17
C VAL A 159 -25.42 -22.08 -6.66
N ALA A 160 -24.71 -22.81 -5.79
CA ALA A 160 -24.98 -22.77 -4.37
C ALA A 160 -24.56 -21.38 -3.85
N GLU A 161 -25.48 -20.71 -3.15
CA GLU A 161 -25.09 -19.71 -2.15
C GLU A 161 -23.95 -20.30 -1.33
N VAL A 162 -22.91 -19.50 -1.06
CA VAL A 162 -21.79 -19.94 -0.20
C VAL A 162 -22.41 -20.60 1.03
N PRO A 163 -22.19 -21.91 1.26
CA PRO A 163 -22.91 -22.63 2.31
C PRO A 163 -22.75 -21.89 3.62
N GLU A 164 -23.85 -21.72 4.37
CA GLU A 164 -23.82 -21.08 5.69
C GLU A 164 -22.80 -21.77 6.61
N GLU A 165 -22.56 -23.07 6.41
CA GLU A 165 -21.50 -23.90 7.01
C GLU A 165 -20.07 -23.46 6.65
N ALA A 166 -19.83 -23.10 5.39
CA ALA A 166 -18.55 -22.56 4.96
C ALA A 166 -18.34 -21.16 5.55
N LEU A 167 -19.39 -20.33 5.67
CA LEU A 167 -19.34 -19.01 6.30
C LEU A 167 -19.26 -19.06 7.84
N SER A 168 -19.85 -20.07 8.49
CA SER A 168 -19.89 -20.24 9.95
C SER A 168 -18.61 -20.86 10.50
N ALA A 169 -17.86 -21.61 9.69
CA ALA A 169 -16.46 -21.92 9.96
C ALA A 169 -15.61 -20.63 10.14
N PHE A 170 -16.07 -19.50 9.56
CA PHE A 170 -15.46 -18.18 9.79
C PHE A 170 -16.05 -17.40 10.99
N GLU A 171 -17.10 -17.90 11.65
CA GLU A 171 -17.80 -17.21 12.76
C GLU A 171 -17.40 -17.71 14.15
N THR A 172 -16.88 -18.93 14.29
CA THR A 172 -16.52 -19.52 15.60
C THR A 172 -15.31 -18.87 16.29
N GLY A 173 -14.74 -17.82 15.71
CA GLY A 173 -13.63 -17.02 16.27
C GLY A 173 -14.01 -15.61 16.73
N VAL A 174 -15.29 -15.26 16.90
CA VAL A 174 -15.70 -13.95 17.42
C VAL A 174 -15.45 -13.90 18.94
N ILE A 175 -14.28 -13.39 19.33
CA ILE A 175 -14.03 -12.90 20.69
C ILE A 175 -14.43 -11.43 20.75
N ASP A 176 -15.06 -11.07 21.87
CA ASP A 176 -15.56 -9.76 22.29
C ASP A 176 -14.77 -8.55 21.77
N ALA A 177 -15.50 -7.48 21.42
CA ALA A 177 -15.02 -6.33 20.64
C ALA A 177 -13.89 -5.50 21.32
N ASP A 178 -13.60 -5.78 22.60
CA ASP A 178 -12.57 -5.09 23.39
C ASP A 178 -11.24 -5.86 23.49
N SER A 179 -11.05 -6.99 22.78
CA SER A 179 -9.82 -7.78 22.87
C SER A 179 -8.72 -7.31 21.87
N PRO A 180 -7.46 -7.10 22.30
CA PRO A 180 -6.34 -6.66 21.45
C PRO A 180 -5.91 -7.63 20.32
N LEU A 181 -6.60 -8.75 20.12
CA LEU A 181 -6.23 -9.84 19.22
C LEU A 181 -6.78 -9.73 17.78
N MET A 182 -7.44 -8.63 17.41
CA MET A 182 -8.12 -8.48 16.10
C MET A 182 -7.22 -8.70 14.87
N SER A 183 -5.91 -8.44 14.94
CA SER A 183 -5.00 -8.72 13.82
C SER A 183 -4.58 -10.19 13.72
N ALA A 184 -4.62 -10.93 14.83
CA ALA A 184 -4.27 -12.35 14.87
C ALA A 184 -5.47 -13.25 14.50
N THR A 185 -6.70 -12.78 14.68
CA THR A 185 -7.92 -13.56 14.43
C THR A 185 -8.33 -13.63 12.96
N GLN A 186 -8.13 -12.59 12.15
CA GLN A 186 -8.42 -12.65 10.70
C GLN A 186 -7.52 -13.65 9.95
N GLU A 187 -6.25 -13.78 10.36
CA GLU A 187 -5.31 -14.79 9.82
C GLU A 187 -5.62 -16.22 10.29
N THR A 188 -6.11 -16.37 11.52
CA THR A 188 -6.36 -17.71 12.11
C THR A 188 -7.60 -18.38 11.50
N ILE A 189 -8.64 -17.60 11.23
CA ILE A 189 -9.92 -18.12 10.74
C ILE A 189 -9.81 -18.56 9.25
N GLY A 190 -8.99 -17.88 8.44
CA GLY A 190 -8.71 -18.30 7.06
C GLY A 190 -7.97 -19.63 6.93
N ARG A 191 -7.17 -20.02 7.93
CA ARG A 191 -6.37 -21.25 7.90
C ARG A 191 -7.16 -22.54 8.13
N MET A 192 -8.41 -22.46 8.59
CA MET A 192 -9.24 -23.62 8.96
C MET A 192 -10.20 -24.09 7.86
N ALA A 193 -10.38 -23.31 6.79
CA ALA A 193 -11.24 -23.71 5.66
C ALA A 193 -10.60 -24.89 4.89
N THR A 194 -11.39 -25.85 4.45
CA THR A 194 -10.93 -26.94 3.58
C THR A 194 -10.68 -26.45 2.15
N ASP A 195 -9.89 -27.18 1.34
CA ASP A 195 -9.62 -26.79 -0.05
C ASP A 195 -10.91 -26.70 -0.88
N GLU A 196 -11.88 -27.56 -0.60
CA GLU A 196 -13.21 -27.53 -1.21
C GLU A 196 -13.97 -26.24 -0.88
N GLN A 197 -13.97 -25.81 0.39
CA GLN A 197 -14.61 -24.55 0.79
C GLN A 197 -13.93 -23.34 0.15
N VAL A 198 -12.59 -23.36 0.07
CA VAL A 198 -11.81 -22.30 -0.58
C VAL A 198 -12.11 -22.25 -2.07
N LEU A 199 -12.24 -23.40 -2.74
CA LEU A 199 -12.61 -23.47 -4.14
C LEU A 199 -14.02 -22.90 -4.40
N GLN A 200 -14.98 -23.23 -3.54
CA GLN A 200 -16.34 -22.67 -3.63
C GLN A 200 -16.32 -21.15 -3.46
N LEU A 201 -15.57 -20.63 -2.48
CA LEU A 201 -15.38 -19.19 -2.28
C LEU A 201 -14.70 -18.52 -3.48
N LEU A 202 -13.67 -19.15 -4.06
CA LEU A 202 -12.99 -18.67 -5.25
C LEU A 202 -13.96 -18.59 -6.44
N ASN A 203 -14.66 -19.68 -6.75
CA ASN A 203 -15.63 -19.71 -7.85
C ASN A 203 -16.74 -18.66 -7.67
N ALA A 204 -17.27 -18.54 -6.46
CA ALA A 204 -18.24 -17.48 -6.13
C ALA A 204 -17.63 -16.09 -6.29
N ALA A 205 -16.38 -15.88 -5.90
CA ALA A 205 -15.73 -14.58 -5.95
C ALA A 205 -15.45 -14.10 -7.37
N VAL A 206 -15.00 -14.99 -8.27
CA VAL A 206 -14.75 -14.66 -9.67
C VAL A 206 -16.09 -14.38 -10.39
N ARG A 207 -17.18 -15.11 -10.06
CA ARG A 207 -18.51 -14.93 -10.69
C ARG A 207 -19.33 -13.76 -10.15
N GLN A 208 -19.25 -13.48 -8.85
CA GLN A 208 -20.11 -12.52 -8.15
C GLN A 208 -19.39 -11.21 -7.78
N ASP A 209 -18.30 -10.89 -8.49
CA ASP A 209 -17.55 -9.65 -8.34
C ASP A 209 -17.04 -9.40 -6.90
N ARG A 210 -16.57 -10.46 -6.21
CA ARG A 210 -15.97 -10.38 -4.85
C ARG A 210 -14.43 -10.24 -4.87
N ILE A 211 -13.94 -9.81 -6.04
CA ILE A 211 -12.61 -9.46 -6.54
C ILE A 211 -11.82 -8.27 -5.96
N ASP A 212 -11.85 -7.90 -4.68
CA ASP A 212 -11.44 -6.52 -4.30
C ASP A 212 -9.96 -6.19 -4.59
N LEU A 213 -9.73 -4.99 -5.15
CA LEU A 213 -8.40 -4.45 -5.47
C LEU A 213 -7.82 -3.75 -4.24
N PHE A 214 -6.62 -4.14 -3.84
CA PHE A 214 -5.86 -3.54 -2.76
C PHE A 214 -4.57 -2.93 -3.30
N LEU A 215 -4.12 -1.84 -2.68
CA LEU A 215 -2.91 -1.11 -3.02
C LEU A 215 -1.97 -1.09 -1.82
N GLN A 216 -0.70 -1.43 -2.05
CA GLN A 216 0.35 -1.23 -1.04
C GLN A 216 1.39 -0.24 -1.55
N PRO A 217 1.79 0.75 -0.74
CA PRO A 217 2.76 1.75 -1.17
C PRO A 217 4.16 1.16 -1.30
N ILE A 218 4.87 1.59 -2.34
CA ILE A 218 6.31 1.40 -2.53
C ILE A 218 6.97 2.79 -2.43
N MET A 219 7.92 2.90 -1.50
CA MET A 219 8.52 4.17 -1.10
C MET A 219 9.92 4.31 -1.69
N ALA A 220 10.23 5.44 -2.31
CA ALA A 220 11.62 5.81 -2.60
C ALA A 220 12.37 6.09 -1.31
N LEU A 221 13.57 5.53 -1.21
CA LEU A 221 14.46 5.66 -0.07
C LEU A 221 15.67 6.53 -0.46
N PRO A 222 16.30 7.22 0.52
CA PRO A 222 15.97 7.24 1.95
C PRO A 222 14.83 8.20 2.33
N GLN A 223 14.33 9.04 1.42
CA GLN A 223 13.41 10.14 1.77
C GLN A 223 12.00 9.67 2.16
N ARG A 224 11.68 8.39 2.00
CA ARG A 224 10.35 7.80 2.23
C ARG A 224 9.27 8.57 1.47
N LYS A 225 9.52 8.82 0.19
CA LYS A 225 8.54 9.44 -0.69
C LYS A 225 7.75 8.34 -1.39
N LEU A 226 6.43 8.37 -1.32
CA LEU A 226 5.57 7.48 -2.11
C LEU A 226 5.92 7.64 -3.60
N ARG A 227 6.20 6.52 -4.27
CA ARG A 227 6.50 6.50 -5.69
C ARG A 227 5.59 5.58 -6.48
N PHE A 228 5.34 4.38 -5.98
CA PHE A 228 4.55 3.40 -6.68
C PHE A 228 3.54 2.75 -5.75
N TYR A 229 2.62 2.01 -6.34
CA TYR A 229 1.75 1.09 -5.64
C TYR A 229 1.89 -0.30 -6.23
N GLU A 230 1.83 -1.32 -5.40
CA GLU A 230 1.57 -2.68 -5.86
C GLU A 230 0.10 -3.02 -5.69
N MET A 231 -0.46 -3.64 -6.72
CA MET A 231 -1.85 -4.07 -6.79
C MET A 231 -1.97 -5.52 -6.36
N PHE A 232 -2.90 -5.78 -5.44
CA PHE A 232 -3.20 -7.11 -4.94
C PHE A 232 -4.68 -7.42 -5.07
N SER A 233 -4.99 -8.66 -5.42
CA SER A 233 -6.34 -9.21 -5.28
C SER A 233 -6.60 -9.61 -3.83
N ARG A 234 -7.83 -9.36 -3.37
CA ARG A 234 -8.34 -9.88 -2.10
C ARG A 234 -9.74 -10.44 -2.31
N ILE A 235 -9.93 -11.70 -1.94
CA ILE A 235 -11.21 -12.39 -2.08
C ILE A 235 -12.10 -12.00 -0.90
N ARG A 236 -13.18 -11.28 -1.17
CA ARG A 236 -14.13 -10.84 -0.16
C ARG A 236 -15.10 -11.95 0.21
N ILE A 237 -15.10 -12.35 1.47
CA ILE A 237 -16.02 -13.35 2.03
C ILE A 237 -17.29 -12.65 2.53
N LYS A 238 -17.11 -11.62 3.37
CA LYS A 238 -18.13 -10.73 3.95
C LYS A 238 -17.64 -9.28 3.84
N PRO A 239 -18.49 -8.25 4.04
CA PRO A 239 -18.02 -6.86 4.09
C PRO A 239 -16.81 -6.72 5.03
N ASP A 240 -15.72 -6.15 4.51
CA ASP A 240 -14.44 -5.95 5.21
C ASP A 240 -13.74 -7.24 5.73
N VAL A 241 -14.19 -8.42 5.30
CA VAL A 241 -13.58 -9.73 5.64
C VAL A 241 -13.08 -10.40 4.37
N TYR A 242 -11.78 -10.69 4.35
CA TYR A 242 -11.06 -11.19 3.19
C TYR A 242 -10.40 -12.55 3.46
N LEU A 243 -10.36 -13.41 2.45
CA LEU A 243 -9.60 -14.65 2.50
C LEU A 243 -8.09 -14.35 2.37
N PRO A 244 -7.23 -14.86 3.28
CA PRO A 244 -5.78 -14.70 3.16
C PRO A 244 -5.23 -15.29 1.87
N ALA A 245 -4.27 -14.62 1.24
CA ALA A 245 -3.67 -15.03 -0.03
C ALA A 245 -3.00 -16.40 0.07
N GLU A 246 -2.30 -16.63 1.18
CA GLU A 246 -1.62 -17.89 1.49
C GLU A 246 -2.57 -19.08 1.53
N ARG A 247 -3.87 -18.84 1.82
CA ARG A 247 -4.86 -19.92 1.86
C ARG A 247 -5.36 -20.30 0.47
N TYR A 248 -5.56 -19.34 -0.42
CA TYR A 248 -6.26 -19.59 -1.68
C TYR A 248 -5.36 -19.75 -2.90
N ILE A 249 -4.10 -19.28 -2.86
CA ILE A 249 -3.20 -19.33 -4.02
C ILE A 249 -3.00 -20.78 -4.49
N GLU A 250 -2.71 -21.71 -3.58
CA GLU A 250 -2.48 -23.12 -3.93
C GLU A 250 -3.73 -23.76 -4.57
N VAL A 251 -4.91 -23.49 -4.00
CA VAL A 251 -6.18 -23.99 -4.54
C VAL A 251 -6.44 -23.39 -5.93
N ALA A 252 -6.26 -22.07 -6.09
CA ALA A 252 -6.44 -21.39 -7.36
C ALA A 252 -5.50 -21.92 -8.45
N MET A 253 -4.25 -22.25 -8.09
CA MET A 253 -3.29 -22.87 -9.01
C MET A 253 -3.72 -24.28 -9.41
N SER A 254 -4.21 -25.10 -8.47
CA SER A 254 -4.65 -26.47 -8.76
C SER A 254 -5.92 -26.58 -9.61
N GLN A 255 -6.68 -25.49 -9.71
CA GLN A 255 -7.98 -25.42 -10.38
C GLN A 255 -7.98 -24.49 -11.60
N ASP A 256 -6.79 -24.08 -12.07
CA ASP A 256 -6.61 -23.19 -13.23
C ASP A 256 -7.38 -21.85 -13.13
N LEU A 257 -7.59 -21.36 -11.91
CA LEU A 257 -8.30 -20.10 -11.64
C LEU A 257 -7.40 -18.87 -11.68
N VAL A 258 -6.09 -19.07 -11.68
CA VAL A 258 -5.08 -18.00 -11.66
C VAL A 258 -5.26 -17.01 -12.81
N PRO A 259 -5.46 -17.43 -14.08
CA PRO A 259 -5.63 -16.48 -15.17
C PRO A 259 -6.87 -15.59 -15.00
N ALA A 260 -7.97 -16.14 -14.49
CA ALA A 260 -9.17 -15.34 -14.25
C ALA A 260 -8.95 -14.28 -13.15
N ILE A 261 -8.18 -14.62 -12.11
CA ILE A 261 -7.82 -13.69 -11.03
C ILE A 261 -6.86 -12.60 -11.54
N ASP A 262 -5.84 -12.97 -12.31
CA ASP A 262 -4.90 -12.03 -12.94
C ASP A 262 -5.63 -11.05 -13.85
N ASN A 263 -6.52 -11.56 -14.71
CA ASN A 263 -7.30 -10.77 -15.65
C ASN A 263 -8.23 -9.79 -14.93
N LEU A 264 -8.90 -10.22 -13.87
CA LEU A 264 -9.73 -9.36 -13.02
C LEU A 264 -8.92 -8.27 -12.33
N LEU A 265 -7.76 -8.62 -11.76
CA LEU A 265 -6.86 -7.66 -11.11
C LEU A 265 -6.41 -6.61 -12.11
N LEU A 266 -5.98 -7.04 -13.30
CA LEU A 266 -5.52 -6.15 -14.35
C LEU A 266 -6.63 -5.22 -14.82
N LEU A 267 -7.83 -5.73 -15.11
CA LEU A 267 -8.96 -4.91 -15.54
C LEU A 267 -9.33 -3.85 -14.49
N ARG A 268 -9.39 -4.23 -13.20
CA ARG A 268 -9.65 -3.27 -12.09
C ARG A 268 -8.51 -2.27 -11.94
N GLY A 269 -7.27 -2.71 -12.09
CA GLY A 269 -6.08 -1.85 -12.08
C GLY A 269 -6.10 -0.83 -13.21
N LEU A 270 -6.46 -1.25 -14.43
CA LEU A 270 -6.61 -0.36 -15.58
C LEU A 270 -7.71 0.68 -15.34
N GLN A 271 -8.86 0.28 -14.80
CA GLN A 271 -9.91 1.23 -14.41
C GLN A 271 -9.41 2.26 -13.40
N LEU A 272 -8.69 1.81 -12.36
CA LEU A 272 -8.09 2.70 -11.36
C LEU A 272 -7.09 3.68 -12.01
N ILE A 273 -6.20 3.20 -12.87
CA ILE A 273 -5.21 4.05 -13.55
C ILE A 273 -5.89 5.10 -14.44
N ARG A 274 -7.04 4.78 -15.06
CA ARG A 274 -7.84 5.74 -15.84
C ARG A 274 -8.45 6.84 -14.96
N GLU A 275 -8.93 6.48 -13.77
CA GLU A 275 -9.61 7.40 -12.86
C GLU A 275 -8.64 8.31 -12.09
N VAL A 276 -7.45 7.82 -11.76
CA VAL A 276 -6.41 8.60 -11.09
C VAL A 276 -5.78 9.54 -12.13
N GLN A 277 -6.44 10.67 -12.42
CA GLN A 277 -5.96 11.72 -13.34
C GLN A 277 -4.88 12.63 -12.74
N ASP A 278 -4.40 12.33 -11.54
CA ASP A 278 -3.49 13.21 -10.80
C ASP A 278 -2.05 13.15 -11.35
N ASP A 279 -1.43 14.32 -11.51
CA ASP A 279 -0.06 14.53 -12.03
C ASP A 279 1.04 14.00 -11.07
N SER A 280 0.65 13.39 -9.94
CA SER A 280 1.58 12.84 -8.96
C SER A 280 2.37 11.61 -9.46
N GLY A 281 2.04 11.08 -10.65
CA GLY A 281 2.98 10.33 -11.51
C GLY A 281 3.37 8.93 -11.03
N GLY A 282 2.62 8.34 -10.10
CA GLY A 282 2.90 7.00 -9.59
C GLY A 282 2.56 5.90 -10.59
N ALA A 283 3.43 4.89 -10.66
CA ALA A 283 3.21 3.64 -11.40
C ALA A 283 2.60 2.56 -10.49
N PHE A 284 1.92 1.61 -11.11
CA PHE A 284 1.22 0.51 -10.47
C PHE A 284 1.84 -0.81 -10.92
N PHE A 285 2.27 -1.60 -9.95
CA PHE A 285 2.83 -2.91 -10.14
C PHE A 285 1.68 -3.92 -10.12
N CYS A 286 1.58 -4.74 -11.18
CA CYS A 286 0.57 -5.75 -11.37
C CYS A 286 1.23 -7.10 -11.57
N ASN A 287 0.92 -8.05 -10.71
CA ASN A 287 1.33 -9.43 -10.88
C ASN A 287 0.72 -10.02 -12.15
N ILE A 288 1.53 -10.74 -12.93
CA ILE A 288 1.10 -11.52 -14.08
C ILE A 288 1.81 -12.87 -14.07
N THR A 289 1.04 -13.95 -14.10
CA THR A 289 1.61 -15.30 -14.12
C THR A 289 2.03 -15.72 -15.53
N SER A 290 2.94 -16.70 -15.61
CA SER A 290 3.35 -17.32 -16.88
C SER A 290 2.18 -17.87 -17.68
N VAL A 291 1.13 -18.38 -17.01
CA VAL A 291 -0.05 -18.95 -17.67
C VAL A 291 -0.84 -17.84 -18.38
N THR A 292 -1.09 -16.73 -17.69
CA THR A 292 -1.76 -15.55 -18.27
C THR A 292 -0.96 -14.94 -19.41
N LEU A 293 0.36 -14.85 -19.26
CA LEU A 293 1.24 -14.30 -20.29
C LEU A 293 1.25 -15.14 -21.58
N ASN A 294 1.09 -16.46 -21.44
CA ASN A 294 1.04 -17.38 -22.57
C ASN A 294 -0.36 -17.50 -23.20
N ASP A 295 -1.37 -16.76 -22.74
CA ASP A 295 -2.68 -16.66 -23.40
C ASP A 295 -2.62 -15.62 -24.52
N PRO A 296 -2.50 -16.02 -25.80
CA PRO A 296 -2.29 -15.07 -26.89
C PRO A 296 -3.54 -14.23 -27.17
N LYS A 297 -4.73 -14.75 -26.84
CA LYS A 297 -5.99 -14.04 -27.05
C LYS A 297 -6.08 -12.89 -26.05
N PHE A 298 -5.92 -13.19 -24.76
CA PHE A 298 -5.99 -12.17 -23.72
C PHE A 298 -4.86 -11.12 -23.87
N MET A 299 -3.63 -11.58 -24.09
CA MET A 299 -2.51 -10.66 -24.25
C MET A 299 -2.60 -9.82 -25.52
N GLY A 300 -3.15 -10.37 -26.61
CA GLY A 300 -3.45 -9.61 -27.82
C GLY A 300 -4.46 -8.49 -27.56
N ASP A 301 -5.57 -8.81 -26.88
CA ASP A 301 -6.59 -7.82 -26.49
C ASP A 301 -5.99 -6.74 -25.56
N LEU A 302 -5.14 -7.13 -24.62
CA LEU A 302 -4.45 -6.21 -23.70
C LEU A 302 -3.51 -5.26 -24.44
N VAL A 303 -2.70 -5.77 -25.37
CA VAL A 303 -1.79 -4.93 -26.17
C VAL A 303 -2.59 -3.92 -27.00
N GLU A 304 -3.69 -4.35 -27.62
CA GLU A 304 -4.59 -3.45 -28.35
C GLU A 304 -5.19 -2.38 -27.42
N PHE A 305 -5.57 -2.77 -26.19
CA PHE A 305 -6.16 -1.88 -25.21
C PHE A 305 -5.16 -0.81 -24.75
N ILE A 306 -3.94 -1.20 -24.39
CA ILE A 306 -2.88 -0.27 -24.00
C ILE A 306 -2.48 0.62 -25.17
N ALA A 307 -2.45 0.08 -26.40
CA ALA A 307 -2.14 0.87 -27.59
C ALA A 307 -3.15 2.00 -27.85
N ARG A 308 -4.42 1.80 -27.50
CA ARG A 308 -5.46 2.84 -27.55
C ARG A 308 -5.41 3.80 -26.37
N ASN A 309 -4.88 3.36 -25.24
CA ASN A 309 -4.79 4.12 -23.99
C ASN A 309 -3.33 4.40 -23.60
N ARG A 310 -2.51 4.89 -24.54
CA ARG A 310 -1.05 5.01 -24.34
C ARG A 310 -0.61 5.78 -23.11
N GLY A 311 -1.41 6.75 -22.64
CA GLY A 311 -1.12 7.50 -21.41
C GLY A 311 -1.04 6.63 -20.15
N MET A 312 -1.63 5.42 -20.18
CA MET A 312 -1.59 4.48 -19.07
C MET A 312 -0.34 3.61 -19.05
N ALA A 313 0.29 3.37 -20.21
CA ALA A 313 1.37 2.40 -20.35
C ALA A 313 2.57 2.68 -19.41
N PRO A 314 3.09 3.93 -19.30
CA PRO A 314 4.21 4.23 -18.38
C PRO A 314 3.88 4.01 -16.90
N ARG A 315 2.58 3.99 -16.58
CA ARG A 315 2.05 3.79 -15.23
C ARG A 315 1.82 2.32 -14.91
N LEU A 316 2.04 1.41 -15.84
CA LEU A 316 1.86 -0.02 -15.62
C LEU A 316 3.22 -0.73 -15.60
N VAL A 317 3.47 -1.43 -14.49
CA VAL A 317 4.64 -2.30 -14.33
C VAL A 317 4.13 -3.71 -14.12
N PHE A 318 4.50 -4.64 -15.00
CA PHE A 318 4.14 -6.05 -14.85
C PHE A 318 5.18 -6.79 -14.02
N GLU A 319 4.73 -7.54 -13.02
CA GLU A 319 5.57 -8.34 -12.14
C GLU A 319 5.51 -9.81 -12.52
N LEU A 320 6.68 -10.41 -12.73
CA LEU A 320 6.83 -11.83 -13.02
C LEU A 320 7.81 -12.46 -12.04
N GLY A 321 7.47 -13.65 -11.55
CA GLY A 321 8.35 -14.38 -10.63
C GLY A 321 9.71 -14.69 -11.26
N GLN A 322 10.78 -14.74 -10.44
CA GLN A 322 12.12 -15.11 -10.90
C GLN A 322 12.15 -16.47 -11.62
N ARG A 323 11.39 -17.45 -11.11
CA ARG A 323 11.28 -18.78 -11.73
C ARG A 323 10.52 -18.71 -13.06
N ASP A 324 9.42 -17.96 -13.09
CA ASP A 324 8.60 -17.76 -14.28
C ASP A 324 9.41 -17.13 -15.42
N LEU A 325 10.22 -16.12 -15.12
CA LEU A 325 11.11 -15.50 -16.10
C LEU A 325 12.20 -16.44 -16.62
N ALA A 326 12.68 -17.37 -15.79
CA ALA A 326 13.69 -18.35 -16.17
C ALA A 326 13.12 -19.46 -17.07
N THR A 327 11.87 -19.87 -16.84
CA THR A 327 11.19 -20.94 -17.61
C THR A 327 10.24 -20.40 -18.68
N MET A 328 10.24 -19.09 -18.92
CA MET A 328 9.35 -18.43 -19.87
C MET A 328 9.53 -18.97 -21.29
N SER A 329 8.41 -19.25 -21.97
CA SER A 329 8.42 -19.63 -23.38
C SER A 329 8.96 -18.50 -24.25
N PRO A 330 9.80 -18.78 -25.27
CA PRO A 330 10.18 -17.80 -26.28
C PRO A 330 9.00 -17.11 -26.96
N ASP A 331 7.84 -17.78 -27.03
CA ASP A 331 6.61 -17.24 -27.65
C ASP A 331 6.03 -16.02 -26.90
N ALA A 332 6.40 -15.83 -25.63
CA ALA A 332 5.97 -14.68 -24.84
C ALA A 332 6.82 -13.42 -25.08
N LEU A 333 8.03 -13.57 -25.64
CA LEU A 333 8.95 -12.44 -25.86
C LEU A 333 8.37 -11.35 -26.79
N PRO A 334 7.70 -11.66 -27.90
CA PRO A 334 7.08 -10.64 -28.75
C PRO A 334 5.99 -9.83 -28.03
N ILE A 335 5.28 -10.44 -27.08
CA ILE A 335 4.24 -9.77 -26.27
C ILE A 335 4.90 -8.78 -25.30
N LEU A 336 5.97 -9.20 -24.61
CA LEU A 336 6.75 -8.34 -23.72
C LEU A 336 7.34 -7.15 -24.50
N GLU A 337 7.91 -7.41 -25.67
CA GLU A 337 8.45 -6.37 -26.54
C GLU A 337 7.34 -5.40 -27.00
N GLY A 338 6.16 -5.92 -27.38
CA GLY A 338 5.01 -5.11 -27.77
C GLY A 338 4.56 -4.16 -26.66
N LEU A 339 4.40 -4.67 -25.44
CA LEU A 339 4.04 -3.88 -24.26
C LEU A 339 5.14 -2.88 -23.86
N SER A 340 6.41 -3.30 -23.93
CA SER A 340 7.57 -2.44 -23.67
C SER A 340 7.61 -1.25 -24.64
N ARG A 341 7.41 -1.49 -25.95
CA ARG A 341 7.33 -0.44 -26.98
C ARG A 341 6.18 0.53 -26.76
N LEU A 342 5.11 0.11 -26.10
CA LEU A 342 4.01 1.00 -25.71
C LEU A 342 4.33 1.84 -24.47
N GLY A 343 5.36 1.48 -23.71
CA GLY A 343 5.82 2.18 -22.51
C GLY A 343 5.61 1.43 -21.20
N CYS A 344 5.05 0.22 -21.23
CA CYS A 344 4.96 -0.63 -20.04
C CYS A 344 6.35 -1.04 -19.58
N ARG A 345 6.50 -1.26 -18.27
CA ARG A 345 7.75 -1.74 -17.68
C ARG A 345 7.55 -3.10 -17.05
N PHE A 346 8.64 -3.80 -16.76
CA PHE A 346 8.61 -5.12 -16.17
C PHE A 346 9.48 -5.20 -14.91
N SER A 347 9.07 -6.05 -13.99
CA SER A 347 9.70 -6.27 -12.70
C SER A 347 9.88 -7.76 -12.47
N MET A 348 11.05 -8.16 -11.96
CA MET A 348 11.29 -9.52 -11.46
C MET A 348 10.92 -9.59 -9.98
N ASP A 349 9.94 -10.42 -9.63
CA ASP A 349 9.44 -10.60 -8.27
C ASP A 349 9.84 -11.97 -7.68
N GLN A 350 9.64 -12.11 -6.35
CA GLN A 350 9.91 -13.34 -5.60
C GLN A 350 11.35 -13.85 -5.78
N VAL A 351 12.32 -12.93 -5.81
CA VAL A 351 13.73 -13.28 -5.96
C VAL A 351 14.18 -14.16 -4.79
N ARG A 352 14.72 -15.34 -5.12
CA ARG A 352 15.28 -16.31 -4.17
C ARG A 352 16.81 -16.36 -4.23
N SER A 353 17.39 -15.95 -5.35
CA SER A 353 18.83 -15.88 -5.56
C SER A 353 19.20 -14.53 -6.18
N LEU A 354 20.19 -13.85 -5.60
CA LEU A 354 20.69 -12.54 -6.07
C LEU A 354 21.74 -12.68 -7.19
N SER A 355 21.70 -13.79 -7.93
CA SER A 355 22.51 -14.04 -9.11
C SER A 355 21.63 -13.83 -10.34
N PHE A 356 22.00 -12.88 -11.19
CA PHE A 356 21.20 -12.50 -12.36
C PHE A 356 21.99 -12.66 -13.66
N ASP A 357 21.28 -13.03 -14.71
CA ASP A 357 21.75 -12.92 -16.09
C ASP A 357 21.20 -11.62 -16.66
N PHE A 358 22.05 -10.59 -16.74
CA PHE A 358 21.65 -9.26 -17.19
C PHE A 358 21.22 -9.23 -18.66
N ALA A 359 21.83 -10.05 -19.53
CA ALA A 359 21.41 -10.16 -20.92
C ALA A 359 20.01 -10.78 -21.01
N HIS A 360 19.72 -11.79 -20.19
CA HIS A 360 18.39 -12.40 -20.11
C HIS A 360 17.32 -11.44 -19.59
N MET A 361 17.67 -10.57 -18.65
CA MET A 361 16.79 -9.53 -18.11
C MET A 361 16.55 -8.41 -19.12
N GLU A 362 17.59 -7.96 -19.82
CA GLU A 362 17.50 -6.92 -20.86
C GLU A 362 16.55 -7.36 -21.98
N ALA A 363 16.70 -8.59 -22.47
CA ALA A 363 15.84 -9.18 -23.50
C ALA A 363 14.35 -9.26 -23.07
N ARG A 364 14.08 -9.22 -21.76
CA ARG A 364 12.71 -9.23 -21.18
C ARG A 364 12.26 -7.87 -20.67
N HIS A 365 13.03 -6.82 -20.95
CA HIS A 365 12.75 -5.45 -20.55
C HIS A 365 12.52 -5.27 -19.03
N ILE A 366 13.20 -6.07 -18.21
CA ILE A 366 13.16 -5.93 -16.75
C ILE A 366 13.80 -4.58 -16.36
N ARG A 367 13.10 -3.80 -15.54
CA ARG A 367 13.53 -2.49 -15.02
C ARG A 367 13.48 -2.41 -13.50
N PHE A 368 12.89 -3.42 -12.86
CA PHE A 368 12.83 -3.51 -11.41
C PHE A 368 13.16 -4.93 -10.96
N ILE A 369 13.80 -5.04 -9.80
CA ILE A 369 13.99 -6.31 -9.11
C ILE A 369 13.46 -6.16 -7.69
N LYS A 370 12.63 -7.12 -7.27
CA LYS A 370 12.07 -7.19 -5.93
C LYS A 370 12.64 -8.38 -5.17
N ALA A 371 13.32 -8.09 -4.06
CA ALA A 371 13.87 -9.09 -3.16
C ALA A 371 13.38 -8.88 -1.73
N ASP A 372 13.14 -9.98 -1.02
CA ASP A 372 12.73 -9.95 0.38
C ASP A 372 13.87 -9.42 1.26
N ALA A 373 13.54 -8.55 2.22
CA ALA A 373 14.48 -8.04 3.21
C ALA A 373 15.25 -9.15 3.92
N GLU A 374 14.62 -10.29 4.21
CA GLU A 374 15.28 -11.43 4.85
C GLU A 374 16.42 -12.00 3.99
N LEU A 375 16.19 -12.15 2.68
CA LEU A 375 17.21 -12.61 1.73
C LEU A 375 18.39 -11.63 1.70
N VAL A 376 18.11 -10.34 1.54
CA VAL A 376 19.15 -9.30 1.44
C VAL A 376 19.97 -9.24 2.73
N LEU A 377 19.31 -9.20 3.89
CA LEU A 377 19.98 -9.15 5.19
C LEU A 377 20.80 -10.41 5.50
N ARG A 378 20.33 -11.59 5.06
CA ARG A 378 21.09 -12.83 5.18
C ARG A 378 22.38 -12.76 4.35
N GLU A 379 22.27 -12.37 3.08
CA GLU A 379 23.42 -12.21 2.18
C GLU A 379 24.41 -11.15 2.67
N MET A 380 23.92 -10.05 3.28
CA MET A 380 24.77 -9.01 3.86
C MET A 380 25.68 -9.54 4.98
N LYS A 381 25.17 -10.46 5.81
CA LYS A 381 25.86 -11.01 7.00
C LYS A 381 26.93 -12.04 6.66
N GLU A 382 26.93 -12.57 5.44
CA GLU A 382 27.98 -13.48 5.01
C GLU A 382 29.35 -12.80 4.92
N ARG A 383 30.42 -13.60 4.96
CA ARG A 383 31.78 -13.07 4.82
C ARG A 383 31.94 -12.41 3.44
N GLY A 384 32.17 -11.09 3.45
CA GLY A 384 32.26 -10.28 2.24
C GLY A 384 30.91 -9.99 1.55
N GLY A 385 29.79 -10.35 2.19
CA GLY A 385 28.43 -10.21 1.67
C GLY A 385 28.06 -8.78 1.29
N MET A 386 28.27 -7.83 2.20
CA MET A 386 28.08 -6.39 1.92
C MET A 386 28.83 -5.91 0.67
N ALA A 387 30.09 -6.32 0.49
CA ALA A 387 30.87 -5.93 -0.68
C ALA A 387 30.34 -6.57 -1.98
N ARG A 388 29.84 -7.81 -1.92
CA ARG A 388 29.17 -8.46 -3.07
C ARG A 388 27.89 -7.73 -3.43
N LEU A 389 27.05 -7.42 -2.45
CA LEU A 389 25.78 -6.73 -2.67
C LEU A 389 25.97 -5.32 -3.21
N LYS A 390 26.98 -4.57 -2.73
CA LYS A 390 27.31 -3.26 -3.30
C LYS A 390 27.74 -3.34 -4.77
N ARG A 391 28.48 -4.38 -5.15
CA ARG A 391 28.82 -4.62 -6.56
C ARG A 391 27.57 -4.96 -7.38
N LEU A 392 26.72 -5.84 -6.86
CA LEU A 392 25.44 -6.17 -7.50
C LEU A 392 24.58 -4.91 -7.69
N LYS A 393 24.44 -4.06 -6.67
CA LYS A 393 23.70 -2.80 -6.78
C LYS A 393 24.26 -1.88 -7.86
N ALA A 394 25.59 -1.72 -7.90
CA ALA A 394 26.23 -0.93 -8.95
C ALA A 394 26.02 -1.50 -10.37
N GLU A 395 25.97 -2.83 -10.48
CA GLU A 395 25.67 -3.51 -11.74
C GLU A 395 24.21 -3.30 -12.16
N LEU A 396 23.26 -3.36 -11.22
CA LEU A 396 21.86 -3.01 -11.45
C LEU A 396 21.71 -1.57 -11.94
N ASP A 397 22.38 -0.62 -11.29
CA ASP A 397 22.37 0.80 -11.67
C ASP A 397 22.91 1.02 -13.10
N THR A 398 24.00 0.34 -13.44
CA THR A 398 24.61 0.43 -14.78
C THR A 398 23.68 -0.11 -15.87
N ASN A 399 22.84 -1.09 -15.54
CA ASN A 399 21.84 -1.66 -16.44
C ASN A 399 20.47 -0.92 -16.38
N GLY A 400 20.36 0.15 -15.60
CA GLY A 400 19.11 0.90 -15.44
C GLY A 400 17.99 0.08 -14.78
N ILE A 401 18.36 -0.76 -13.82
CA ILE A 401 17.44 -1.63 -13.07
C ILE A 401 17.38 -1.14 -11.62
N ASP A 402 16.18 -0.75 -11.20
CA ASP A 402 15.90 -0.26 -9.87
C ASP A 402 15.71 -1.44 -8.88
N PHE A 403 16.34 -1.36 -7.71
CA PHE A 403 16.27 -2.39 -6.68
C PHE A 403 15.25 -2.05 -5.59
N ILE A 404 14.25 -2.90 -5.44
CA ILE A 404 13.17 -2.78 -4.46
C ILE A 404 13.35 -3.88 -3.40
N VAL A 405 13.45 -3.47 -2.14
CA VAL A 405 13.44 -4.43 -1.02
C VAL A 405 12.05 -4.50 -0.39
N THR A 406 11.48 -5.70 -0.35
CA THR A 406 10.13 -5.96 0.15
C THR A 406 10.15 -6.54 1.57
N ARG A 407 8.98 -6.66 2.20
CA ARG A 407 8.80 -7.14 3.58
C ARG A 407 9.68 -6.43 4.62
N ILE A 408 9.85 -5.12 4.47
CA ILE A 408 10.45 -4.29 5.52
C ILE A 408 9.40 -4.02 6.60
N GLU A 409 9.58 -4.60 7.78
CA GLU A 409 8.61 -4.57 8.88
C GLU A 409 9.05 -3.70 10.06
N SER A 410 10.33 -3.35 10.15
CA SER A 410 10.87 -2.55 11.24
C SER A 410 11.87 -1.50 10.79
N GLU A 411 11.94 -0.40 11.55
CA GLU A 411 12.95 0.65 11.38
C GLU A 411 14.38 0.08 11.42
N ARG A 412 14.61 -0.94 12.25
CA ARG A 412 15.89 -1.61 12.35
C ARG A 412 16.30 -2.27 11.02
N GLN A 413 15.42 -3.06 10.40
CA GLN A 413 15.69 -3.67 9.10
C GLN A 413 15.99 -2.59 8.06
N LEU A 414 15.21 -1.51 8.04
CA LEU A 414 15.43 -0.41 7.11
C LEU A 414 16.82 0.21 7.28
N VAL A 415 17.23 0.53 8.51
CA VAL A 415 18.56 1.11 8.78
C VAL A 415 19.67 0.18 8.30
N GLU A 416 19.58 -1.12 8.55
CA GLU A 416 20.56 -2.11 8.07
C GLU A 416 20.63 -2.11 6.53
N LEU A 417 19.49 -1.96 5.84
CA LEU A 417 19.40 -1.96 4.37
C LEU A 417 19.85 -0.65 3.71
N LEU A 418 19.78 0.50 4.41
CA LEU A 418 20.17 1.79 3.83
C LEU A 418 21.65 1.86 3.44
N ASP A 419 22.52 1.12 4.13
CA ASP A 419 23.96 1.03 3.83
C ASP A 419 24.26 0.39 2.47
N LEU A 420 23.30 -0.38 1.92
CA LEU A 420 23.37 -0.97 0.59
C LEU A 420 23.02 0.04 -0.52
N GLY A 421 22.32 1.13 -0.18
CA GLY A 421 21.86 2.13 -1.15
C GLY A 421 20.65 1.65 -1.96
N ILE A 422 19.72 0.90 -1.36
CA ILE A 422 18.50 0.44 -2.03
C ILE A 422 17.63 1.60 -2.53
N ASP A 423 17.01 1.45 -3.69
CA ASP A 423 16.28 2.55 -4.35
C ASP A 423 14.88 2.72 -3.77
N TYR A 424 14.20 1.59 -3.52
CA TYR A 424 12.85 1.57 -2.97
C TYR A 424 12.67 0.52 -1.88
N GLY A 425 11.71 0.77 -1.00
CA GLY A 425 11.29 -0.12 0.06
C GLY A 425 9.79 -0.33 0.08
N GLN A 426 9.38 -1.56 0.42
CA GLN A 426 7.98 -1.95 0.59
C GLN A 426 7.84 -2.86 1.81
N GLY A 427 6.74 -2.71 2.55
CA GLY A 427 6.43 -3.54 3.71
C GLY A 427 5.54 -2.82 4.71
N PHE A 428 5.18 -3.52 5.79
CA PHE A 428 4.26 -3.00 6.79
C PHE A 428 4.81 -1.80 7.57
N LEU A 429 6.14 -1.59 7.55
CA LEU A 429 6.75 -0.36 8.06
C LEU A 429 6.20 0.90 7.35
N PHE A 430 5.95 0.81 6.03
CA PHE A 430 5.52 1.96 5.22
C PHE A 430 4.01 2.02 5.02
N GLY A 431 3.34 0.87 5.09
CA GLY A 431 1.90 0.76 4.96
C GLY A 431 1.47 -0.66 4.67
N LYS A 432 0.37 -1.07 5.30
CA LYS A 432 -0.33 -2.30 4.94
C LYS A 432 -1.11 -2.09 3.63
N PRO A 433 -1.40 -3.15 2.86
CA PRO A 433 -2.31 -3.06 1.73
C PRO A 433 -3.67 -2.48 2.17
N VAL A 434 -4.19 -1.50 1.43
CA VAL A 434 -5.49 -0.86 1.67
C VAL A 434 -6.39 -0.97 0.44
N PRO A 435 -7.73 -0.97 0.57
CA PRO A 435 -8.63 -0.99 -0.58
C PRO A 435 -8.35 0.17 -1.55
N GLY A 436 -8.12 -0.15 -2.82
CA GLY A 436 -8.03 0.84 -3.90
C GLY A 436 -9.44 1.34 -4.23
N LYS A 437 -9.81 2.54 -3.76
CA LYS A 437 -11.12 3.12 -4.09
C LYS A 437 -11.11 3.59 -5.54
N LEU A 438 -11.96 2.97 -6.37
CA LEU A 438 -12.38 3.52 -7.66
C LEU A 438 -13.35 4.69 -7.40
N SER A 439 -13.07 5.87 -7.96
CA SER A 439 -13.98 7.01 -7.94
C SER A 439 -14.98 6.82 -9.06
N GLN A 440 -16.25 6.56 -8.74
CA GLN A 440 -17.27 6.34 -9.76
C GLN A 440 -17.32 7.50 -10.77
N PRO A 441 -17.41 7.23 -12.08
CA PRO A 441 -17.43 8.26 -13.10
C PRO A 441 -18.73 9.07 -13.00
N GLY A 442 -18.59 10.38 -12.75
CA GLY A 442 -19.62 11.37 -13.00
C GLY A 442 -20.12 12.13 -11.77
N LYS A 443 -19.33 13.07 -11.26
CA LYS A 443 -19.82 14.35 -10.70
C LYS A 443 -18.77 15.43 -10.93
N ALA A 444 -18.88 16.13 -12.06
CA ALA A 444 -18.38 17.49 -12.24
C ALA A 444 -19.60 18.42 -12.32
#